data_AF-A0A0D8XAV1-F1
#
_entry.id   AF-A0A0D8XAV1-F1
#
_cell.length_a   1.000
_cell.length_b   1.000
_cell.length_c   1.000
_cell.angle_alpha   90.00
_cell.angle_beta   90.00
_cell.angle_gamma   90.00
#
_symmetry.space_group_name_H-M   'P 1'
#
loop_
_entity.id
_entity.type
_entity.pdbx_description
1 polymer ?
#
loop_
_entity_poly.entity_id
_entity_poly.type
_entity_poly.pdbx_seq_one_letter_code
_entity_poly.pdbx_strand_id
1 'polypeptide(L)'
;MASIFQMERVLYQCGCDDWWPLCKLYFCRHCSALRCTSCSLNEIDSTFCPNCLENIPAGEARVKKNRCVNCNQCPICCEFNIYFNNFPPSCKMHVMIIYCIAMVLTTRAVGELCHLMCSTCRWSTRDSDTPDQPSSINWPVHETTLGKELDEALERMRIRAVAEKAQRDQIKLNKRRSYNLGSVLTDRYGLQSIYQKRKKTFEKFVPSTPLHVATDEVPELELSGLIENTTDVLRPSLDSCLRQPLAGDRPLRPIRMPLKARRATRCKYCDHNLIKLEYGTSTIRYKIQYFARNFVPEIRLSREPEIREGEIVSVLLTVANESNSKAEVVLMADNDCGIVQCITPTVELSLPSSDETADICDIENHKDAAHEGPGTVVFRRRHRAGIRMEVKCEAGSNSKSVLFLLVKYKNEQCFMHLSDEPDWKSVRVQIALTPCSQVICSY
;
A
#
# COMPACT_ATOMS: atom_id res chain seq x y z
N MET A 1 -7.44 -15.02 -3.26
CA MET A 1 -8.87 -15.37 -3.36
C MET A 1 -9.71 -14.28 -4.02
N ALA A 2 -9.51 -12.98 -3.75
CA ALA A 2 -10.30 -11.90 -4.37
C ALA A 2 -10.28 -11.85 -5.91
N SER A 3 -9.14 -12.20 -6.54
CA SER A 3 -9.02 -12.28 -8.01
C SER A 3 -9.76 -13.47 -8.63
N ILE A 4 -10.00 -14.54 -7.86
CA ILE A 4 -10.68 -15.75 -8.35
C ILE A 4 -12.19 -15.48 -8.50
N PHE A 5 -12.76 -14.65 -7.63
CA PHE A 5 -14.19 -14.33 -7.61
C PHE A 5 -14.56 -13.09 -8.42
N GLN A 6 -13.63 -12.51 -9.20
CA GLN A 6 -13.88 -11.32 -10.02
C GLN A 6 -14.57 -10.18 -9.24
N MET A 7 -14.10 -9.92 -8.02
CA MET A 7 -14.65 -8.90 -7.11
C MET A 7 -14.62 -7.47 -7.67
N GLU A 8 -13.93 -7.25 -8.79
CA GLU A 8 -13.84 -5.96 -9.48
C GLU A 8 -15.07 -5.66 -10.37
N ARG A 9 -16.00 -6.60 -10.53
CA ARG A 9 -17.26 -6.37 -11.27
C ARG A 9 -18.29 -5.57 -10.48
N VAL A 10 -18.29 -5.70 -9.15
CA VAL A 10 -19.24 -5.01 -8.27
C VAL A 10 -18.49 -3.96 -7.48
N LEU A 11 -18.81 -2.69 -7.75
CA LEU A 11 -18.16 -1.54 -7.15
C LEU A 11 -19.17 -0.76 -6.31
N TYR A 12 -18.69 -0.16 -5.24
CA TYR A 12 -19.47 0.64 -4.30
C TYR A 12 -18.97 2.08 -4.37
N GLN A 13 -19.89 3.03 -4.34
CA GLN A 13 -19.56 4.45 -4.33
C GLN A 13 -19.05 4.87 -2.95
N CYS A 14 -17.85 5.43 -2.91
CA CYS A 14 -17.32 6.10 -1.73
C CYS A 14 -17.94 7.50 -1.60
N GLY A 15 -17.91 8.12 -0.41
CA GLY A 15 -18.36 9.51 -0.23
C GLY A 15 -17.54 10.58 -0.97
N CYS A 16 -16.58 10.19 -1.81
CA CYS A 16 -15.83 11.05 -2.74
C CYS A 16 -16.20 10.80 -4.21
N ASP A 17 -17.30 10.08 -4.45
CA ASP A 17 -17.82 9.71 -5.78
C ASP A 17 -16.97 8.74 -6.61
N ASP A 18 -15.88 8.21 -6.04
CA ASP A 18 -15.10 7.14 -6.65
C ASP A 18 -15.72 5.75 -6.41
N TRP A 19 -15.57 4.86 -7.39
CA TRP A 19 -16.07 3.48 -7.37
C TRP A 19 -14.97 2.48 -7.01
N TRP A 20 -15.18 1.70 -5.96
CA TRP A 20 -14.20 0.71 -5.48
C TRP A 20 -14.88 -0.60 -5.10
N PRO A 21 -14.20 -1.76 -5.26
CA PRO A 21 -14.75 -3.02 -4.78
C PRO A 21 -14.82 -3.02 -3.25
N LEU A 22 -15.83 -3.68 -2.69
CA LEU A 22 -16.09 -3.66 -1.24
C LEU A 22 -14.89 -4.10 -0.40
N CYS A 23 -14.09 -5.05 -0.91
CA CYS A 23 -12.90 -5.56 -0.23
C CYS A 23 -11.75 -4.55 -0.11
N LYS A 24 -11.74 -3.47 -0.90
CA LYS A 24 -10.76 -2.37 -0.84
C LYS A 24 -11.30 -1.16 -0.06
N LEU A 25 -12.55 -1.19 0.39
CA LEU A 25 -13.21 -0.12 1.14
C LEU A 25 -13.15 -0.36 2.65
N TYR A 26 -13.17 0.75 3.38
CA TYR A 26 -13.26 0.80 4.84
C TYR A 26 -14.55 1.48 5.26
N PHE A 27 -15.04 1.18 6.44
CA PHE A 27 -16.21 1.84 7.01
C PHE A 27 -15.80 2.63 8.26
N CYS A 28 -15.96 3.95 8.23
CA CYS A 28 -15.63 4.77 9.39
C CYS A 28 -16.85 4.86 10.32
N ARG A 29 -16.81 4.21 11.50
CA ARG A 29 -17.88 4.31 12.51
C ARG A 29 -18.09 5.73 13.06
N HIS A 30 -17.04 6.56 13.07
CA HIS A 30 -17.13 7.94 13.55
C HIS A 30 -17.81 8.88 12.55
N CYS A 31 -17.47 8.76 11.25
CA CYS A 31 -18.11 9.54 10.20
C CYS A 31 -19.39 8.89 9.66
N SER A 32 -19.69 7.67 10.09
CA SER A 32 -20.82 6.90 9.60
C SER A 32 -20.80 6.64 8.08
N ALA A 33 -19.63 6.67 7.43
CA ALA A 33 -19.50 6.66 5.96
C ALA A 33 -18.40 5.69 5.45
N LEU A 34 -18.56 5.23 4.21
CA LEU A 34 -17.55 4.46 3.48
C LEU A 34 -16.37 5.33 3.05
N ARG A 35 -15.16 4.76 3.16
CA ARG A 35 -13.88 5.41 2.84
C ARG A 35 -13.03 4.49 1.96
N CYS A 36 -12.66 4.97 0.78
CA CYS A 36 -11.70 4.31 -0.10
C CYS A 36 -10.25 4.56 0.34
N THR A 37 -9.30 3.92 -0.36
CA THR A 37 -7.86 4.11 -0.19
C THR A 37 -7.42 5.56 -0.41
N SER A 38 -8.09 6.30 -1.28
CA SER A 38 -7.86 7.74 -1.49
C SER A 38 -8.46 8.60 -0.37
N CYS A 39 -9.51 8.13 0.32
CA CYS A 39 -10.12 8.82 1.46
C CYS A 39 -9.48 8.45 2.81
N SER A 40 -8.48 7.56 2.80
CA SER A 40 -7.75 7.15 3.98
C SER A 40 -6.28 7.58 3.93
N LEU A 41 -5.68 7.77 5.10
CA LEU A 41 -4.25 8.03 5.27
C LEU A 41 -3.56 6.74 5.69
N ASN A 42 -2.46 6.42 5.01
CA ASN A 42 -1.63 5.29 5.37
C ASN A 42 -0.40 5.79 6.14
N GLU A 43 -0.23 5.27 7.35
CA GLU A 43 0.90 5.55 8.23
C GLU A 43 1.75 4.29 8.40
N ILE A 44 3.03 4.47 8.74
CA ILE A 44 3.91 3.38 9.10
C ILE A 44 3.77 3.14 10.61
N ASP A 45 3.25 1.98 10.99
CA ASP A 45 3.08 1.61 12.41
C ASP A 45 4.36 0.98 12.97
N SER A 46 4.94 0.01 12.26
CA SER A 46 6.20 -0.61 12.62
C SER A 46 6.96 -1.13 11.41
N THR A 47 8.27 -1.32 11.57
CA THR A 47 9.15 -1.94 10.57
C THR A 47 9.57 -3.33 11.03
N PHE A 48 9.64 -4.30 10.12
CA PHE A 48 10.03 -5.67 10.45
C PHE A 48 10.85 -6.32 9.33
N CYS A 49 11.65 -7.32 9.69
CA CYS A 49 12.36 -8.15 8.72
C CYS A 49 11.44 -9.27 8.21
N PRO A 50 11.24 -9.44 6.89
CA PRO A 50 10.37 -10.48 6.36
C PRO A 50 10.91 -11.90 6.56
N ASN A 51 12.22 -12.09 6.75
CA ASN A 51 12.81 -13.41 6.96
C ASN A 51 12.98 -13.74 8.44
N CYS A 52 13.63 -12.86 9.20
CA CYS A 52 13.87 -13.04 10.63
C CYS A 52 12.57 -12.86 11.47
N LEU A 53 11.49 -12.30 10.87
CA LEU A 53 10.23 -11.93 11.55
C LEU A 53 10.46 -11.13 12.84
N GLU A 54 11.48 -10.28 12.85
CA GLU A 54 11.82 -9.43 13.98
C GLU A 54 11.28 -8.01 13.73
N ASN A 55 10.62 -7.43 14.72
CA ASN A 55 10.24 -6.02 14.70
C ASN A 55 11.45 -5.17 15.02
N ILE A 56 11.75 -4.22 14.15
CA ILE A 56 12.87 -3.29 14.30
C ILE A 56 12.29 -1.90 14.59
N PRO A 57 12.69 -1.23 15.68
CA PRO A 57 12.21 0.11 16.00
C PRO A 57 12.71 1.14 14.99
N ALA A 58 11.94 2.22 14.79
CA ALA A 58 12.21 3.21 13.75
C ALA A 58 13.60 3.89 13.88
N GLY A 59 14.08 4.12 15.10
CA GLY A 59 15.41 4.70 15.35
C GLY A 59 16.53 3.79 14.84
N GLU A 60 16.44 2.50 15.12
CA GLU A 60 17.40 1.50 14.66
C GLU A 60 17.31 1.29 13.14
N ALA A 61 16.09 1.20 12.60
CA ALA A 61 15.87 1.09 11.16
C ALA A 61 16.52 2.27 10.40
N ARG A 62 16.40 3.51 10.92
CA ARG A 62 17.01 4.70 10.33
C ARG A 62 18.54 4.62 10.30
N VAL A 63 19.18 4.24 11.42
CA VAL A 63 20.64 4.09 11.50
C VAL A 63 21.13 3.00 10.54
N LYS A 64 20.39 1.90 10.43
CA LYS A 64 20.70 0.75 9.58
C LYS A 64 20.19 0.88 8.14
N LYS A 65 19.80 2.09 7.71
CA LYS A 65 19.31 2.40 6.35
C LYS A 65 18.15 1.48 5.88
N ASN A 66 17.21 1.18 6.78
CA ASN A 66 16.06 0.29 6.57
C ASN A 66 16.46 -1.13 6.10
N ARG A 67 17.57 -1.66 6.63
CA ARG A 67 18.06 -3.02 6.34
C ARG A 67 18.19 -3.85 7.62
N CYS A 68 17.97 -5.16 7.51
CA CYS A 68 18.24 -6.12 8.58
C CYS A 68 19.76 -6.40 8.67
N VAL A 69 20.29 -6.65 9.87
CA VAL A 69 21.71 -6.99 10.07
C VAL A 69 22.00 -8.48 9.92
N ASN A 70 21.02 -9.31 10.27
CA ASN A 70 21.18 -10.76 10.35
C ASN A 70 20.83 -11.44 9.03
N CYS A 71 19.87 -10.87 8.31
CA CYS A 71 19.28 -11.45 7.11
C CYS A 71 19.87 -10.79 5.85
N ASN A 72 20.38 -11.59 4.90
CA ASN A 72 20.96 -11.14 3.62
C ASN A 72 20.24 -11.77 2.42
N GLN A 73 20.24 -11.06 1.29
CA GLN A 73 19.71 -11.46 0.00
C GLN A 73 20.85 -11.75 -0.98
N CYS A 74 20.60 -12.71 -1.86
CA CYS A 74 21.49 -13.01 -2.98
C CYS A 74 21.53 -11.82 -3.94
N PRO A 75 22.73 -11.40 -4.40
CA PRO A 75 22.84 -10.30 -5.34
C PRO A 75 22.51 -10.70 -6.78
N ILE A 76 22.55 -12.00 -7.11
CA ILE A 76 22.29 -12.51 -8.47
C ILE A 76 20.83 -12.93 -8.64
N CYS A 77 20.25 -13.61 -7.66
CA CYS A 77 18.83 -13.96 -7.65
C CYS A 77 18.01 -12.72 -7.37
N CYS A 78 17.61 -12.12 -8.47
CA CYS A 78 16.83 -10.91 -8.57
C CYS A 78 15.45 -11.30 -9.09
N GLU A 79 14.41 -10.48 -8.85
CA GLU A 79 13.01 -10.85 -9.15
C GLU A 79 12.94 -11.66 -10.45
N PHE A 80 12.48 -12.91 -10.36
CA PHE A 80 12.29 -13.82 -11.50
C PHE A 80 11.15 -13.24 -12.38
N ASN A 81 11.38 -12.08 -12.99
CA ASN A 81 10.43 -11.36 -13.83
C ASN A 81 10.41 -11.90 -15.26
N ILE A 82 11.39 -12.74 -15.64
CA ILE A 82 11.49 -13.27 -17.01
C ILE A 82 10.45 -14.37 -17.29
N TYR A 83 9.89 -15.03 -16.27
CA TYR A 83 8.83 -16.06 -16.46
C TYR A 83 7.41 -15.58 -16.11
N PHE A 84 7.20 -14.28 -15.91
CA PHE A 84 5.87 -13.74 -15.54
C PHE A 84 4.87 -13.62 -16.71
N ASN A 85 5.34 -13.67 -17.97
CA ASN A 85 4.46 -13.55 -19.13
C ASN A 85 3.68 -14.84 -19.49
N ASN A 86 4.02 -15.99 -18.88
CA ASN A 86 3.38 -17.27 -19.19
C ASN A 86 2.46 -17.82 -18.09
N PHE A 87 2.28 -17.10 -16.98
CA PHE A 87 1.42 -17.57 -15.88
C PHE A 87 0.10 -16.77 -15.76
N PRO A 88 -1.05 -17.46 -15.62
CA PRO A 88 -2.35 -16.81 -15.48
C PRO A 88 -2.44 -15.95 -14.21
N PRO A 89 -3.23 -14.86 -14.23
CA PRO A 89 -3.31 -13.86 -13.15
C PRO A 89 -3.84 -14.38 -11.81
N SER A 90 -4.36 -15.61 -11.74
CA SER A 90 -4.89 -16.24 -10.53
C SER A 90 -3.83 -16.62 -9.49
N CYS A 91 -2.56 -16.80 -9.89
CA CYS A 91 -1.49 -17.30 -9.00
C CYS A 91 -0.50 -16.23 -8.49
N LYS A 92 -0.62 -14.97 -8.92
CA LYS A 92 0.38 -13.92 -8.67
C LYS A 92 0.66 -13.63 -7.18
N MET A 93 -0.30 -13.88 -6.28
CA MET A 93 -0.16 -13.58 -4.85
C MET A 93 0.62 -14.67 -4.09
N HIS A 94 0.39 -15.96 -4.36
CA HIS A 94 1.15 -17.04 -3.73
C HIS A 94 2.62 -17.07 -4.19
N VAL A 95 2.86 -16.69 -5.44
CA VAL A 95 4.20 -16.51 -6.02
C VAL A 95 4.98 -15.46 -5.22
N MET A 96 4.40 -14.32 -4.86
CA MET A 96 5.15 -13.27 -4.17
C MET A 96 5.72 -13.66 -2.79
N ILE A 97 5.03 -14.54 -2.04
CA ILE A 97 5.46 -15.00 -0.71
C ILE A 97 6.55 -16.08 -0.82
N ILE A 98 6.41 -17.02 -1.77
CA ILE A 98 7.42 -18.06 -2.03
C ILE A 98 8.72 -17.44 -2.55
N TYR A 99 8.64 -16.35 -3.31
CA TYR A 99 9.80 -15.73 -3.97
C TYR A 99 10.67 -14.89 -3.02
N CYS A 100 10.09 -14.32 -1.96
CA CYS A 100 10.86 -13.63 -0.91
C CYS A 100 11.73 -14.60 -0.10
N ILE A 101 11.31 -15.86 0.07
CA ILE A 101 12.07 -16.91 0.78
C ILE A 101 13.19 -17.46 -0.10
N ALA A 102 12.97 -17.57 -1.42
CA ALA A 102 13.94 -18.11 -2.38
C ALA A 102 15.17 -17.22 -2.64
N MET A 103 15.17 -15.97 -2.15
CA MET A 103 16.26 -15.00 -2.32
C MET A 103 17.14 -14.84 -1.10
N VAL A 104 16.73 -15.41 0.04
CA VAL A 104 17.50 -15.31 1.29
C VAL A 104 18.73 -16.19 1.21
N LEU A 105 19.86 -15.63 1.60
CA LEU A 105 21.10 -16.38 1.72
C LEU A 105 21.08 -17.22 2.99
N THR A 106 21.32 -18.52 2.83
CA THR A 106 21.46 -19.46 3.93
C THR A 106 22.90 -19.46 4.41
N THR A 107 23.10 -19.39 5.72
CA THR A 107 24.42 -19.57 6.34
C THR A 107 24.81 -21.03 6.34
N ARG A 108 26.00 -21.36 5.85
CA ARG A 108 26.62 -22.67 6.01
C ARG A 108 27.89 -22.54 6.83
N ALA A 109 27.93 -23.26 7.95
CA ALA A 109 29.13 -23.38 8.77
C ALA A 109 30.03 -24.51 8.23
N VAL A 110 31.33 -24.23 8.14
CA VAL A 110 32.40 -25.18 7.81
C VAL A 110 33.48 -24.99 8.88
N GLY A 111 33.45 -25.82 9.92
CA GLY A 111 34.27 -25.61 11.12
C GLY A 111 33.81 -24.41 11.92
N GLU A 112 34.74 -23.54 12.33
CA GLU A 112 34.47 -22.28 13.04
C GLU A 112 34.09 -21.12 12.11
N LEU A 113 34.15 -21.33 10.79
CA LEU A 113 33.89 -20.32 9.78
C LEU A 113 32.55 -20.56 9.08
N CYS A 114 31.89 -19.48 8.71
CA CYS A 114 30.59 -19.47 8.03
C CYS A 114 30.72 -18.77 6.68
N HIS A 115 30.04 -19.30 5.67
CA HIS A 115 29.82 -18.64 4.38
C HIS A 115 28.33 -18.57 4.08
N LEU A 116 27.92 -17.61 3.26
CA LEU A 116 26.53 -17.48 2.81
C LEU A 116 26.37 -18.13 1.45
N MET A 117 25.22 -18.75 1.21
CA MET A 117 24.91 -19.26 -0.11
C MET A 117 23.42 -19.27 -0.44
N CYS A 118 23.12 -19.18 -1.74
CA CYS A 118 21.78 -19.22 -2.28
C CYS A 118 21.38 -20.66 -2.63
N SER A 119 20.20 -21.09 -2.22
CA SER A 119 19.65 -22.40 -2.60
C SER A 119 19.24 -22.48 -4.08
N THR A 120 18.85 -21.34 -4.67
CA THR A 120 18.30 -21.23 -6.03
C THR A 120 19.40 -21.24 -7.10
N CYS A 121 20.26 -20.22 -7.13
CA CYS A 121 21.34 -20.10 -8.13
C CYS A 121 22.67 -20.70 -7.70
N ARG A 122 22.75 -21.25 -6.47
CA ARG A 122 23.99 -21.80 -5.87
C ARG A 122 25.14 -20.82 -5.68
N TRP A 123 24.93 -19.53 -5.95
CA TRP A 123 25.88 -18.47 -5.64
C TRP A 123 26.28 -18.51 -4.17
N SER A 124 27.58 -18.37 -3.90
CA SER A 124 28.16 -18.36 -2.57
C SER A 124 29.00 -17.10 -2.34
N THR A 125 29.20 -16.71 -1.08
CA THR A 125 30.14 -15.62 -0.75
C THR A 125 31.59 -15.96 -1.10
N ARG A 126 31.91 -17.21 -1.41
CA ARG A 126 33.24 -17.61 -1.90
C ARG A 126 33.44 -17.27 -3.38
N ASP A 127 32.35 -17.12 -4.12
CA ASP A 127 32.37 -16.67 -5.52
C ASP A 127 32.62 -15.16 -5.61
N SER A 128 32.39 -14.45 -4.50
CA SER A 128 32.88 -13.08 -4.28
C SER A 128 34.19 -13.14 -3.49
N ASP A 129 35.09 -12.17 -3.66
CA ASP A 129 36.36 -12.07 -2.91
C ASP A 129 36.16 -11.75 -1.40
N THR A 130 35.10 -12.27 -0.77
CA THR A 130 34.79 -12.11 0.66
C THR A 130 35.19 -13.36 1.43
N PRO A 131 36.12 -13.26 2.41
CA PRO A 131 36.53 -14.40 3.21
C PRO A 131 35.41 -14.89 4.14
N ASP A 132 35.42 -16.18 4.42
CA ASP A 132 34.50 -16.81 5.37
C ASP A 132 34.61 -16.13 6.75
N GLN A 133 33.48 -15.92 7.42
CA GLN A 133 33.38 -15.14 8.67
C GLN A 133 33.10 -16.05 9.87
N PRO A 134 33.59 -15.73 11.08
CA PRO A 134 33.30 -16.52 12.28
C PRO A 134 31.84 -16.39 12.74
N SER A 135 31.13 -15.35 12.29
CA SER A 135 29.72 -15.11 12.64
C SER A 135 28.83 -15.01 11.40
N SER A 136 27.57 -15.41 11.55
CA SER A 136 26.52 -15.25 10.54
C SER A 136 26.01 -13.81 10.40
N ILE A 137 26.43 -12.91 11.31
CA ILE A 137 25.94 -11.53 11.44
C ILE A 137 26.97 -10.55 10.85
N ASN A 138 26.50 -9.42 10.33
CA ASN A 138 27.32 -8.27 9.94
C ASN A 138 28.27 -8.52 8.75
N TRP A 139 27.77 -9.19 7.72
CA TRP A 139 28.50 -9.36 6.47
C TRP A 139 28.91 -8.01 5.84
N PRO A 140 30.11 -7.94 5.21
CA PRO A 140 30.65 -6.71 4.65
C PRO A 140 29.79 -6.20 3.50
N VAL A 141 29.50 -4.90 3.54
CA VAL A 141 28.73 -4.18 2.51
C VAL A 141 29.69 -3.26 1.77
N HIS A 142 29.38 -2.91 0.51
CA HIS A 142 30.13 -1.89 -0.21
C HIS A 142 29.92 -0.52 0.47
N GLU A 143 31.02 0.10 0.88
CA GLU A 143 31.04 1.44 1.46
C GLU A 143 31.41 2.49 0.41
N THR A 144 30.93 3.71 0.62
CA THR A 144 31.22 4.84 -0.28
C THR A 144 32.69 5.24 -0.17
N THR A 145 33.42 5.19 -1.28
CA THR A 145 34.83 5.62 -1.35
C THR A 145 35.00 7.12 -1.10
N LEU A 146 34.02 7.92 -1.53
CA LEU A 146 34.01 9.39 -1.44
C LEU A 146 33.33 9.91 -0.16
N GLY A 147 33.23 9.10 0.90
CA GLY A 147 32.52 9.48 2.14
C GLY A 147 33.09 10.73 2.81
N LYS A 148 34.43 10.83 2.90
CA LYS A 148 35.11 11.99 3.51
C LYS A 148 34.89 13.28 2.72
N GLU A 149 34.96 13.19 1.40
CA GLU A 149 34.75 14.34 0.50
C GLU A 149 33.29 14.81 0.55
N LEU A 150 32.33 13.88 0.65
CA LEU A 150 30.93 14.20 0.85
C LEU A 150 30.71 14.92 2.18
N ASP A 151 31.29 14.44 3.28
CA ASP A 151 31.17 15.07 4.58
C ASP A 151 31.76 16.50 4.57
N GLU A 152 32.91 16.67 3.93
CA GLU A 152 33.52 17.99 3.75
C GLU A 152 32.65 18.93 2.90
N ALA A 153 32.09 18.44 1.79
CA ALA A 153 31.17 19.20 0.95
C ALA A 153 29.89 19.61 1.71
N LEU A 154 29.33 18.70 2.50
CA LEU A 154 28.16 18.95 3.33
C LEU A 154 28.44 20.00 4.40
N GLU A 155 29.61 19.96 5.04
CA GLU A 155 29.97 20.96 6.05
C GLU A 155 30.17 22.35 5.43
N ARG A 156 30.85 22.43 4.26
CA ARG A 156 30.95 23.69 3.50
C ARG A 156 29.58 24.27 3.13
N MET A 157 28.65 23.42 2.70
CA MET A 157 27.28 23.83 2.38
C MET A 157 26.50 24.25 3.63
N ARG A 158 26.71 23.58 4.76
CA ARG A 158 26.11 23.93 6.05
C ARG A 158 26.53 25.32 6.50
N ILE A 159 27.83 25.61 6.48
CA ILE A 159 28.37 26.93 6.83
C ILE A 159 27.77 28.01 5.93
N ARG A 160 27.72 27.75 4.61
CA ARG A 160 27.10 28.67 3.64
C ARG A 160 25.62 28.92 3.91
N ALA A 161 24.85 27.88 4.22
CA ALA A 161 23.43 27.99 4.54
C ALA A 161 23.19 28.80 5.83
N VAL A 162 24.05 28.65 6.85
CA VAL A 162 23.97 29.43 8.10
C VAL A 162 24.26 30.90 7.83
N ALA A 163 25.31 31.20 7.05
CA ALA A 163 25.64 32.57 6.67
C ALA A 163 24.51 33.24 5.87
N GLU A 164 23.93 32.51 4.90
CA GLU A 164 22.81 33.02 4.11
C GLU A 164 21.57 33.26 4.98
N LYS A 165 21.24 32.34 5.90
CA LYS A 165 20.13 32.51 6.85
C LYS A 165 20.34 33.75 7.72
N ALA A 166 21.55 33.96 8.24
CA ALA A 166 21.88 35.14 9.04
C ALA A 166 21.69 36.44 8.25
N GLN A 167 22.12 36.47 6.99
CA GLN A 167 21.91 37.62 6.10
C GLN A 167 20.42 37.87 5.83
N ARG A 168 19.63 36.82 5.53
CA ARG A 168 18.18 36.94 5.31
C ARG A 168 17.48 37.49 6.55
N ASP A 169 17.83 37.02 7.74
CA ASP A 169 17.24 37.48 8.99
C ASP A 169 17.65 38.92 9.33
N GLN A 170 18.89 39.32 9.01
CA GLN A 170 19.32 40.72 9.11
C GLN A 170 18.50 41.66 8.20
N ILE A 171 18.25 41.26 6.94
CA ILE A 171 17.42 42.05 6.01
C ILE A 171 15.98 42.16 6.53
N LYS A 172 15.39 41.07 7.05
CA LYS A 172 14.05 41.09 7.65
C LYS A 172 13.98 42.05 8.85
N LEU A 173 14.99 42.03 9.73
CA LEU A 173 15.06 42.93 10.88
C LEU A 173 15.23 44.39 10.46
N ASN A 174 16.07 44.68 9.47
CA ASN A 174 16.26 46.03 8.95
C ASN A 174 14.99 46.58 8.28
N LYS A 175 14.29 45.76 7.49
CA LYS A 175 12.98 46.13 6.92
C LYS A 175 11.94 46.41 8.02
N ARG A 176 11.90 45.60 9.09
CA ARG A 176 11.02 45.83 10.26
C ARG A 176 11.37 47.09 11.05
N ARG A 177 12.65 47.44 11.16
CA ARG A 177 13.12 48.70 11.78
C ARG A 177 12.79 49.94 10.95
N SER A 178 12.73 49.82 9.62
CA SER A 178 12.39 50.94 8.73
C SER A 178 10.92 51.36 8.80
N TYR A 179 10.02 50.50 9.30
CA TYR A 179 8.59 50.77 9.41
C TYR A 179 8.12 51.23 10.81
N ASN A 180 8.98 51.20 11.83
CA ASN A 180 8.64 51.66 13.17
C ASN A 180 9.56 52.79 13.61
N LEU A 181 8.94 53.85 14.14
CA LEU A 181 9.48 55.08 14.70
C LEU A 181 10.37 54.86 15.95
N GLY A 182 11.28 53.87 15.91
CA GLY A 182 12.14 53.45 17.03
C GLY A 182 13.54 54.05 16.99
N SER A 183 13.80 55.04 16.13
CA SER A 183 15.11 55.71 16.03
C SER A 183 15.40 56.69 17.18
N VAL A 184 14.47 56.90 18.12
CA VAL A 184 14.57 57.95 19.15
C VAL A 184 14.94 57.41 20.54
N LEU A 185 14.86 56.10 20.80
CA LEU A 185 15.31 55.54 22.08
C LEU A 185 16.75 55.05 21.97
N THR A 186 17.67 55.94 22.34
CA THR A 186 19.11 55.68 22.47
C THR A 186 19.40 54.47 23.36
N ASP A 187 20.40 53.69 22.94
CA ASP A 187 20.92 52.45 23.55
C ASP A 187 21.40 52.64 25.01
N ARG A 188 20.47 52.77 25.96
CA ARG A 188 20.78 53.00 27.39
C ARG A 188 21.40 51.78 28.08
N TYR A 189 21.28 50.60 27.49
CA TYR A 189 21.71 49.32 28.08
C TYR A 189 22.86 48.64 27.33
N GLY A 190 23.46 49.30 26.33
CA GLY A 190 24.59 48.76 25.57
C GLY A 190 24.26 47.50 24.73
N LEU A 191 22.98 47.19 24.56
CA LEU A 191 22.50 46.01 23.82
C LEU A 191 22.81 46.13 22.33
N GLN A 192 22.87 47.34 21.78
CA GLN A 192 23.27 47.57 20.39
C GLN A 192 24.74 47.19 20.18
N SER A 193 25.62 47.48 21.15
CA SER A 193 27.05 47.13 21.08
C SER A 193 27.29 45.61 21.20
N ILE A 194 26.53 44.92 22.06
CA ILE A 194 26.56 43.46 22.21
C ILE A 194 26.05 42.78 20.94
N TYR A 195 25.00 43.34 20.33
CA TYR A 195 24.44 42.85 19.06
C TYR A 195 25.40 43.10 17.89
N GLN A 196 26.09 44.25 17.84
CA GLN A 196 27.13 44.54 16.85
C GLN A 196 28.40 43.71 17.03
N LYS A 197 28.76 43.34 18.27
CA LYS A 197 29.82 42.36 18.53
C LYS A 197 29.43 40.98 17.99
N ARG A 198 28.21 40.49 18.31
CA ARG A 198 27.66 39.27 17.70
C ARG A 198 27.60 39.35 16.17
N LYS A 199 27.30 40.52 15.60
CA LYS A 199 27.32 40.81 14.16
C LYS A 199 28.71 40.67 13.52
N LYS A 200 29.78 40.97 14.26
CA LYS A 200 31.18 40.79 13.82
C LYS A 200 31.71 39.37 14.08
N THR A 201 31.10 38.63 15.00
CA THR A 201 31.43 37.21 15.29
C THR A 201 30.78 36.23 14.31
N PHE A 202 29.85 36.67 13.45
CA PHE A 202 29.45 35.85 12.31
C PHE A 202 30.62 35.77 11.34
N GLU A 203 31.25 34.60 11.30
CA GLU A 203 32.37 34.28 10.43
C GLU A 203 32.04 34.71 9.00
N LYS A 204 32.83 35.65 8.49
CA LYS A 204 32.84 35.96 7.07
C LYS A 204 33.26 34.69 6.35
N PHE A 205 32.43 34.24 5.43
CA PHE A 205 32.70 33.12 4.55
C PHE A 205 34.08 33.30 3.89
N VAL A 206 35.01 32.39 4.17
CA VAL A 206 36.32 32.32 3.51
C VAL A 206 36.14 31.53 2.21
N PRO A 207 36.58 32.04 1.04
CA PRO A 207 36.54 31.29 -0.21
C PRO A 207 37.32 29.98 -0.05
N SER A 208 36.64 28.84 -0.17
CA SER A 208 37.29 27.53 -0.15
C SER A 208 37.73 27.13 -1.57
N THR A 209 38.85 26.43 -1.65
CA THR A 209 39.33 25.80 -2.90
C THR A 209 38.32 24.75 -3.38
N PRO A 210 38.13 24.58 -4.70
CA PRO A 210 37.25 23.54 -5.23
C PRO A 210 37.74 22.15 -4.79
N LEU A 211 36.82 21.27 -4.38
CA LEU A 211 37.13 19.89 -3.95
C LEU A 211 37.63 19.02 -5.10
N HIS A 212 37.14 19.28 -6.31
CA HIS A 212 37.51 18.56 -7.52
C HIS A 212 37.96 19.53 -8.59
N VAL A 213 39.04 19.15 -9.28
CA VAL A 213 39.55 19.85 -10.46
C VAL A 213 39.00 19.12 -11.69
N ALA A 214 38.55 19.88 -12.68
CA ALA A 214 38.14 19.28 -13.95
C ALA A 214 39.38 18.71 -14.65
N THR A 215 39.30 17.45 -15.06
CA THR A 215 40.36 16.78 -15.82
C THR A 215 39.92 16.70 -17.27
N ASP A 216 40.74 17.20 -18.20
CA ASP A 216 40.47 17.12 -19.64
C ASP A 216 40.77 15.72 -20.22
N GLU A 217 41.57 14.93 -19.50
CA GLU A 217 41.90 13.54 -19.83
C GLU A 217 40.86 12.59 -19.20
N VAL A 218 39.91 12.14 -20.02
CA VAL A 218 38.98 11.07 -19.66
C VAL A 218 39.65 9.73 -19.96
N PRO A 219 39.67 8.75 -19.03
CA PRO A 219 40.21 7.43 -19.29
C PRO A 219 39.60 6.82 -20.57
N GLU A 220 40.46 6.42 -21.50
CA GLU A 220 40.01 5.77 -22.74
C GLU A 220 39.34 4.43 -22.43
N LEU A 221 38.27 4.11 -23.17
CA LEU A 221 37.56 2.85 -23.00
C LEU A 221 38.47 1.69 -23.42
N GLU A 222 38.73 0.75 -22.52
CA GLU A 222 39.48 -0.47 -22.85
C GLU A 222 38.64 -1.39 -23.75
N LEU A 223 38.86 -1.30 -25.07
CA LEU A 223 38.18 -2.14 -26.08
C LEU A 223 38.60 -3.62 -26.02
N SER A 224 39.70 -3.94 -25.35
CA SER A 224 40.21 -5.32 -25.19
C SER A 224 39.16 -6.27 -24.62
N GLY A 225 38.38 -5.83 -23.63
CA GLY A 225 37.29 -6.62 -23.02
C GLY A 225 35.98 -6.70 -23.84
N LEU A 226 35.91 -6.05 -25.00
CA LEU A 226 34.78 -6.09 -25.93
C LEU A 226 35.07 -6.92 -27.19
N ILE A 227 36.36 -7.06 -27.55
CA ILE A 227 36.82 -7.80 -28.73
C ILE A 227 37.00 -9.29 -28.41
N GLU A 228 37.38 -9.62 -27.17
CA GLU A 228 37.42 -11.00 -26.71
C GLU A 228 35.99 -11.52 -26.49
N ASN A 229 35.56 -12.47 -27.30
CA ASN A 229 34.35 -13.30 -27.08
C ASN A 229 34.56 -14.22 -25.86
N THR A 230 34.91 -13.68 -24.69
CA THR A 230 35.03 -14.43 -23.45
C THR A 230 33.65 -14.79 -22.95
N THR A 231 33.22 -16.00 -23.28
CA THR A 231 31.92 -16.59 -22.95
C THR A 231 31.70 -16.89 -21.47
N ASP A 232 32.62 -16.58 -20.53
CA ASP A 232 32.52 -17.10 -19.16
C ASP A 232 32.63 -16.07 -18.02
N VAL A 233 32.68 -14.76 -18.29
CA VAL A 233 32.49 -13.77 -17.22
C VAL A 233 31.00 -13.48 -17.11
N LEU A 234 30.33 -14.10 -16.14
CA LEU A 234 28.96 -13.79 -15.71
C LEU A 234 28.87 -12.30 -15.31
N ARG A 235 28.69 -11.43 -16.30
CA ARG A 235 28.42 -10.00 -16.06
C ARG A 235 27.11 -9.90 -15.28
N PRO A 236 27.09 -9.18 -14.14
CA PRO A 236 25.87 -8.92 -13.40
C PRO A 236 24.77 -8.36 -14.30
N SER A 237 23.53 -8.80 -14.07
CA SER A 237 22.39 -8.18 -14.74
C SER A 237 22.23 -6.72 -14.30
N LEU A 238 21.62 -5.88 -15.14
CA LEU A 238 21.34 -4.48 -14.79
C LEU A 238 20.59 -4.36 -13.45
N ASP A 239 19.60 -5.23 -13.22
CA ASP A 239 18.83 -5.25 -11.96
C ASP A 239 19.73 -5.59 -10.76
N SER A 240 20.71 -6.50 -10.94
CA SER A 240 21.71 -6.82 -9.91
C SER A 240 22.58 -5.61 -9.57
N CYS A 241 23.08 -4.90 -10.60
CA CYS A 241 23.85 -3.66 -10.43
C CYS A 241 23.04 -2.58 -9.73
N LEU A 242 21.77 -2.37 -10.11
CA LEU A 242 20.91 -1.36 -9.53
C LEU A 242 20.62 -1.60 -8.04
N ARG A 243 20.63 -2.86 -7.58
CA ARG A 243 20.50 -3.18 -6.15
C ARG A 243 21.78 -2.90 -5.35
N GLN A 244 22.93 -2.77 -6.01
CA GLN A 244 24.22 -2.44 -5.40
C GLN A 244 24.89 -1.27 -6.13
N PRO A 245 24.33 -0.04 -6.06
CA PRO A 245 24.85 1.10 -6.81
C PRO A 245 26.29 1.47 -6.41
N LEU A 246 26.74 1.07 -5.21
CA LEU A 246 28.10 1.31 -4.72
C LEU A 246 29.12 0.25 -5.15
N ALA A 247 28.70 -0.82 -5.83
CA ALA A 247 29.62 -1.85 -6.31
C ALA A 247 30.48 -1.35 -7.48
N GLY A 248 29.91 -0.58 -8.41
CA GLY A 248 30.60 -0.21 -9.66
C GLY A 248 31.05 -1.48 -10.40
N ASP A 249 32.33 -1.54 -10.76
CA ASP A 249 32.95 -2.70 -11.42
C ASP A 249 33.45 -3.77 -10.44
N ARG A 250 33.22 -3.60 -9.13
CA ARG A 250 33.63 -4.57 -8.10
C ARG A 250 32.71 -5.80 -8.10
N PRO A 251 33.20 -6.96 -7.65
CA PRO A 251 32.36 -8.14 -7.48
C PRO A 251 31.17 -7.86 -6.55
N LEU A 252 30.05 -8.48 -6.88
CA LEU A 252 28.82 -8.38 -6.11
C LEU A 252 29.01 -8.96 -4.71
N ARG A 253 28.41 -8.32 -3.70
CA ARG A 253 28.41 -8.79 -2.31
C ARG A 253 27.01 -9.21 -1.86
N PRO A 254 26.84 -9.91 -0.73
CA PRO A 254 25.52 -10.09 -0.12
C PRO A 254 24.81 -8.75 0.12
N ILE A 255 23.53 -8.65 -0.26
CA ILE A 255 22.73 -7.43 -0.02
C ILE A 255 22.00 -7.61 1.31
N ARG A 256 22.07 -6.65 2.24
CA ARG A 256 21.26 -6.74 3.46
C ARG A 256 19.76 -6.70 3.14
N MET A 257 18.98 -7.56 3.79
CA MET A 257 17.55 -7.70 3.55
C MET A 257 16.81 -6.37 3.81
N PRO A 258 16.02 -5.85 2.84
CA PRO A 258 15.18 -4.68 3.05
C PRO A 258 14.10 -4.97 4.09
N LEU A 259 13.96 -4.05 5.06
CA LEU A 259 12.86 -4.11 6.01
C LEU A 259 11.54 -3.76 5.32
N LYS A 260 10.46 -4.40 5.76
CA LYS A 260 9.10 -4.08 5.34
C LYS A 260 8.41 -3.26 6.43
N ALA A 261 7.49 -2.41 6.01
CA ALA A 261 6.69 -1.59 6.90
C ALA A 261 5.27 -2.16 7.02
N ARG A 262 4.77 -2.24 8.25
CA ARG A 262 3.35 -2.46 8.54
C ARG A 262 2.61 -1.14 8.43
N ARG A 263 1.49 -1.17 7.74
CA ARG A 263 0.66 0.01 7.50
C ARG A 263 -0.46 0.05 8.53
N ALA A 264 -0.64 1.19 9.17
CA ALA A 264 -1.88 1.55 9.84
C ALA A 264 -2.66 2.50 8.94
N THR A 265 -3.99 2.41 8.95
CA THR A 265 -4.84 3.22 8.08
C THR A 265 -5.78 4.06 8.95
N ARG A 266 -5.84 5.37 8.68
CA ARG A 266 -6.71 6.33 9.34
C ARG A 266 -7.69 6.98 8.37
N CYS A 267 -8.82 7.45 8.87
CA CYS A 267 -9.76 8.24 8.09
C CYS A 267 -9.22 9.67 7.89
N LYS A 268 -9.21 10.19 6.66
CA LYS A 268 -8.79 11.58 6.37
C LYS A 268 -9.65 12.66 7.04
N TYR A 269 -10.91 12.34 7.33
CA TYR A 269 -11.89 13.33 7.79
C TYR A 269 -11.95 13.47 9.31
N CYS A 270 -11.62 12.42 10.05
CA CYS A 270 -11.73 12.39 11.50
C CYS A 270 -10.48 11.87 12.22
N ASP A 271 -9.41 11.53 11.49
CA ASP A 271 -8.13 11.00 12.01
C ASP A 271 -8.22 9.72 12.87
N HIS A 272 -9.39 9.09 12.95
CA HIS A 272 -9.60 7.85 13.66
C HIS A 272 -9.02 6.66 12.89
N ASN A 273 -8.49 5.70 13.63
CA ASN A 273 -7.91 4.47 13.07
C ASN A 273 -9.01 3.59 12.45
N LEU A 274 -8.84 3.27 11.18
CA LEU A 274 -9.67 2.31 10.45
C LEU A 274 -9.09 0.89 10.56
N ILE A 275 -7.77 0.79 10.40
CA ILE A 275 -7.04 -0.48 10.48
C ILE A 275 -5.78 -0.30 11.31
N LYS A 276 -5.59 -1.22 12.25
CA LYS A 276 -4.33 -1.39 12.98
C LYS A 276 -4.09 -2.86 13.26
N LEU A 277 -2.93 -3.37 12.85
CA LEU A 277 -2.52 -4.73 13.14
C LEU A 277 -2.04 -4.85 14.59
N GLU A 278 -2.07 -6.07 15.13
CA GLU A 278 -1.36 -6.36 16.38
C GLU A 278 0.16 -6.27 16.17
N TYR A 279 0.90 -6.02 17.26
CA TYR A 279 2.34 -5.81 17.19
C TYR A 279 3.12 -7.06 16.74
N GLY A 280 2.60 -8.27 16.97
CA GLY A 280 3.30 -9.52 16.65
C GLY A 280 3.61 -9.70 15.16
N THR A 281 4.89 -9.93 14.81
CA THR A 281 5.38 -10.08 13.43
C THR A 281 4.79 -11.28 12.68
N SER A 282 4.47 -12.34 13.40
CA SER A 282 3.90 -13.59 12.90
C SER A 282 2.36 -13.59 12.88
N THR A 283 1.70 -12.62 13.52
CA THR A 283 0.24 -12.60 13.62
C THR A 283 -0.39 -11.86 12.44
N ILE A 284 -1.51 -12.39 11.96
CA ILE A 284 -2.39 -11.76 10.96
C ILE A 284 -3.59 -11.06 11.61
N ARG A 285 -3.61 -10.98 12.94
CA ARG A 285 -4.72 -10.45 13.71
C ARG A 285 -4.69 -8.92 13.72
N TYR A 286 -5.88 -8.34 13.58
CA TYR A 286 -6.07 -6.91 13.68
C TYR A 286 -6.46 -6.52 15.10
N LYS A 287 -5.78 -5.51 15.64
CA LYS A 287 -6.22 -4.84 16.86
C LYS A 287 -7.44 -3.97 16.60
N ILE A 288 -7.49 -3.34 15.42
CA ILE A 288 -8.62 -2.53 14.94
C ILE A 288 -8.87 -2.94 13.49
N GLN A 289 -10.11 -3.34 13.18
CA GLN A 289 -10.54 -3.76 11.85
C GLN A 289 -11.90 -3.18 11.48
N TYR A 290 -11.88 -2.11 10.69
CA TYR A 290 -13.09 -1.50 10.14
C TYR A 290 -13.19 -1.68 8.62
N PHE A 291 -13.16 -2.94 8.17
CA PHE A 291 -13.41 -3.29 6.77
C PHE A 291 -14.87 -3.05 6.40
N ALA A 292 -15.13 -2.54 5.19
CA ALA A 292 -16.50 -2.26 4.75
C ALA A 292 -17.39 -3.51 4.76
N ARG A 293 -16.85 -4.69 4.41
CA ARG A 293 -17.54 -5.98 4.38
C ARG A 293 -18.19 -6.38 5.72
N ASN A 294 -17.63 -5.90 6.84
CA ASN A 294 -18.15 -6.20 8.17
C ASN A 294 -19.36 -5.32 8.56
N PHE A 295 -19.71 -4.32 7.76
CA PHE A 295 -20.80 -3.37 8.07
C PHE A 295 -21.83 -3.25 6.95
N VAL A 296 -21.36 -3.32 5.70
CA VAL A 296 -22.15 -3.14 4.49
C VAL A 296 -22.38 -4.49 3.82
N PRO A 297 -23.62 -4.83 3.43
CA PRO A 297 -23.90 -6.09 2.76
C PRO A 297 -23.16 -6.19 1.42
N GLU A 298 -22.55 -7.36 1.19
CA GLU A 298 -21.82 -7.65 -0.03
C GLU A 298 -22.77 -8.17 -1.12
N ILE A 299 -22.75 -7.51 -2.28
CA ILE A 299 -23.51 -7.89 -3.46
C ILE A 299 -22.56 -8.58 -4.43
N ARG A 300 -22.98 -9.74 -4.94
CA ARG A 300 -22.22 -10.52 -5.91
C ARG A 300 -23.11 -10.92 -7.07
N LEU A 301 -22.57 -10.88 -8.28
CA LEU A 301 -23.21 -11.43 -9.46
C LEU A 301 -23.05 -12.96 -9.43
N SER A 302 -24.15 -13.71 -9.39
CA SER A 302 -24.11 -15.18 -9.27
C SER A 302 -23.81 -15.86 -10.61
N ARG A 303 -24.38 -15.34 -11.70
CA ARG A 303 -24.25 -15.87 -13.05
C ARG A 303 -24.18 -14.71 -14.06
N GLU A 304 -23.48 -14.93 -15.16
CA GLU A 304 -23.43 -13.97 -16.25
C GLU A 304 -24.77 -13.94 -16.99
N PRO A 305 -25.41 -12.77 -17.14
CA PRO A 305 -26.62 -12.65 -17.93
C PRO A 305 -26.28 -12.57 -19.43
N GLU A 306 -27.04 -13.27 -20.26
CA GLU A 306 -27.02 -13.08 -21.71
C GLU A 306 -27.87 -11.85 -22.05
N ILE A 307 -27.23 -10.70 -22.23
CA ILE A 307 -27.93 -9.44 -22.51
C ILE A 307 -28.15 -9.31 -24.01
N ARG A 308 -29.42 -9.17 -24.40
CA ARG A 308 -29.84 -8.79 -25.76
C ARG A 308 -30.53 -7.43 -25.70
N GLU A 309 -30.32 -6.60 -26.72
CA GLU A 309 -30.90 -5.26 -26.79
C GLU A 309 -32.43 -5.32 -26.79
N GLY A 310 -33.07 -4.53 -25.94
CA GLY A 310 -34.54 -4.44 -25.85
C GLY A 310 -35.25 -5.60 -25.15
N GLU A 311 -34.58 -6.71 -24.84
CA GLU A 311 -35.14 -7.83 -24.09
C GLU A 311 -35.06 -7.59 -22.57
N ILE A 312 -36.06 -8.10 -21.84
CA ILE A 312 -36.05 -8.13 -20.37
C ILE A 312 -35.25 -9.38 -19.95
N VAL A 313 -34.10 -9.15 -19.32
CA VAL A 313 -33.19 -10.21 -18.87
C VAL A 313 -33.22 -10.28 -17.36
N SER A 314 -33.33 -11.50 -16.82
CA SER A 314 -33.27 -11.70 -15.38
C SER A 314 -31.83 -11.88 -14.90
N VAL A 315 -31.34 -10.95 -14.09
CA VAL A 315 -30.03 -10.97 -13.43
C VAL A 315 -30.17 -11.61 -12.05
N LEU A 316 -29.27 -12.54 -11.73
CA LEU A 316 -29.23 -13.21 -10.43
C LEU A 316 -28.11 -12.63 -9.58
N LEU A 317 -28.48 -12.02 -8.46
CA LEU A 317 -27.57 -11.42 -7.49
C LEU A 317 -27.62 -12.21 -6.18
N THR A 318 -26.48 -12.31 -5.51
CA THR A 318 -26.41 -12.78 -4.12
C THR A 318 -26.06 -11.61 -3.23
N VAL A 319 -26.87 -11.39 -2.19
CA VAL A 319 -26.60 -10.44 -1.13
C VAL A 319 -26.17 -11.23 0.11
N ALA A 320 -25.01 -10.88 0.67
CA ALA A 320 -24.42 -11.52 1.82
C ALA A 320 -24.19 -10.50 2.95
N ASN A 321 -24.59 -10.85 4.16
CA ASN A 321 -24.26 -10.09 5.36
C ASN A 321 -23.09 -10.78 6.08
N GLU A 322 -21.97 -10.09 6.25
CA GLU A 322 -20.82 -10.60 7.00
C GLU A 322 -20.55 -9.80 8.28
N SER A 323 -21.55 -9.03 8.70
CA SER A 323 -21.52 -8.42 10.01
C SER A 323 -21.89 -9.42 11.09
N ASN A 324 -21.47 -9.12 12.32
CA ASN A 324 -21.81 -9.95 13.47
C ASN A 324 -23.22 -9.64 14.01
N SER A 325 -23.99 -8.80 13.33
CA SER A 325 -25.36 -8.40 13.69
C SER A 325 -26.32 -8.61 12.52
N LYS A 326 -27.62 -8.64 12.81
CA LYS A 326 -28.66 -8.67 11.78
C LYS A 326 -28.58 -7.39 10.93
N ALA A 327 -28.75 -7.53 9.62
CA ALA A 327 -28.81 -6.41 8.69
C ALA A 327 -30.14 -6.40 7.96
N GLU A 328 -30.83 -5.25 7.99
CA GLU A 328 -31.99 -5.00 7.14
C GLU A 328 -31.51 -4.29 5.88
N VAL A 329 -31.91 -4.77 4.71
CA VAL A 329 -31.42 -4.32 3.41
C VAL A 329 -32.60 -4.06 2.50
N VAL A 330 -32.63 -2.88 1.89
CA VAL A 330 -33.59 -2.50 0.86
C VAL A 330 -32.83 -2.14 -0.40
N LEU A 331 -33.07 -2.88 -1.47
CA LEU A 331 -32.48 -2.65 -2.79
C LEU A 331 -33.48 -1.88 -3.64
N MET A 332 -33.01 -0.80 -4.27
CA MET A 332 -33.83 0.02 -5.16
C MET A 332 -33.08 0.21 -6.48
N ALA A 333 -33.83 0.25 -7.58
CA ALA A 333 -33.29 0.59 -8.89
C ALA A 333 -32.86 2.05 -8.93
N ASP A 334 -31.70 2.32 -9.53
CA ASP A 334 -31.20 3.66 -9.77
C ASP A 334 -31.09 3.90 -11.28
N ASN A 335 -32.22 4.29 -11.88
CA ASN A 335 -32.38 4.38 -13.33
C ASN A 335 -31.86 5.71 -13.90
N ASP A 336 -31.32 6.62 -13.08
CA ASP A 336 -30.95 7.97 -13.49
C ASP A 336 -29.58 8.04 -14.20
N CYS A 337 -28.79 6.96 -14.17
CA CYS A 337 -27.36 7.01 -14.52
C CYS A 337 -26.87 5.93 -15.50
N GLY A 338 -27.74 5.03 -15.99
CA GLY A 338 -27.31 3.87 -16.79
C GLY A 338 -28.17 3.55 -18.01
N ILE A 339 -27.56 2.90 -19.00
CA ILE A 339 -28.22 2.31 -20.20
C ILE A 339 -29.17 1.16 -19.81
N VAL A 340 -28.98 0.63 -18.60
CA VAL A 340 -29.61 -0.57 -18.09
C VAL A 340 -30.62 -0.17 -17.01
N GLN A 341 -31.90 -0.25 -17.34
CA GLN A 341 -33.00 0.07 -16.42
C GLN A 341 -33.44 -1.19 -15.67
N CYS A 342 -33.53 -1.09 -14.35
CA CYS A 342 -34.10 -2.17 -13.55
C CYS A 342 -35.60 -1.95 -13.36
N ILE A 343 -36.38 -2.99 -13.69
CA ILE A 343 -37.84 -3.00 -13.66
C ILE A 343 -38.35 -3.54 -12.32
N THR A 344 -37.55 -4.38 -11.65
CA THR A 344 -37.92 -4.97 -10.36
C THR A 344 -38.14 -3.86 -9.32
N PRO A 345 -39.28 -3.90 -8.57
CA PRO A 345 -39.54 -2.94 -7.52
C PRO A 345 -38.56 -3.10 -6.35
N THR A 346 -38.73 -2.26 -5.33
CA THR A 346 -37.90 -2.29 -4.12
C THR A 346 -37.91 -3.69 -3.47
N VAL A 347 -36.73 -4.26 -3.25
CA VAL A 347 -36.57 -5.58 -2.62
C VAL A 347 -36.12 -5.40 -1.19
N GLU A 348 -36.95 -5.81 -0.23
CA GLU A 348 -36.66 -5.76 1.20
C GLU A 348 -36.21 -7.12 1.72
N LEU A 349 -35.14 -7.13 2.52
CA LEU A 349 -34.52 -8.34 3.04
C LEU A 349 -34.04 -8.12 4.48
N SER A 350 -34.26 -9.12 5.32
CA SER A 350 -33.60 -9.23 6.62
C SER A 350 -32.59 -10.37 6.60
N LEU A 351 -31.30 -10.07 6.78
CA LEU A 351 -30.22 -11.06 6.78
C LEU A 351 -29.70 -11.27 8.21
N PRO A 352 -29.58 -12.52 8.69
CA PRO A 352 -29.02 -12.82 10.00
C PRO A 352 -27.50 -12.53 10.03
N SER A 353 -26.90 -12.57 11.23
CA SER A 353 -25.45 -12.45 11.42
C SER A 353 -24.72 -13.66 10.85
N SER A 354 -23.41 -13.50 10.58
CA SER A 354 -22.58 -14.57 10.01
C SER A 354 -22.00 -15.56 11.02
N ASP A 355 -22.35 -15.50 12.32
CA ASP A 355 -21.77 -16.37 13.36
C ASP A 355 -22.08 -17.86 13.12
N GLU A 356 -21.04 -18.69 13.11
CA GLU A 356 -21.15 -20.13 12.81
C GLU A 356 -21.93 -20.92 13.86
N THR A 357 -22.11 -20.39 15.07
CA THR A 357 -22.91 -21.02 16.14
C THR A 357 -24.42 -20.94 15.91
N ALA A 358 -24.89 -20.13 14.95
CA ALA A 358 -26.30 -20.10 14.56
C ALA A 358 -26.73 -21.36 13.75
N ASP A 359 -25.77 -22.20 13.34
CA ASP A 359 -25.99 -23.38 12.49
C ASP A 359 -26.93 -24.46 13.10
N ILE A 360 -27.29 -24.37 14.38
CA ILE A 360 -28.16 -25.34 15.07
C ILE A 360 -29.65 -24.95 15.00
N CYS A 361 -29.99 -23.67 14.85
CA CYS A 361 -31.38 -23.19 14.91
C CYS A 361 -32.05 -23.00 13.54
N ASP A 362 -31.29 -22.94 12.44
CA ASP A 362 -31.83 -22.67 11.10
C ASP A 362 -32.60 -23.84 10.47
N ILE A 363 -32.55 -25.05 11.05
CA ILE A 363 -33.32 -26.20 10.55
C ILE A 363 -34.83 -26.04 10.86
N GLU A 364 -35.19 -25.28 11.90
CA GLU A 364 -36.60 -25.13 12.32
C GLU A 364 -37.34 -23.99 11.61
N ASN A 365 -36.62 -22.93 11.19
CA ASN A 365 -37.21 -21.76 10.49
C ASN A 365 -37.49 -21.99 9.00
N HIS A 366 -37.16 -23.16 8.46
CA HIS A 366 -37.54 -23.54 7.08
C HIS A 366 -39.06 -23.68 6.87
N LYS A 367 -39.87 -23.61 7.93
CA LYS A 367 -41.34 -23.65 7.84
C LYS A 367 -41.99 -22.29 7.55
N ASP A 368 -41.31 -21.17 7.78
CA ASP A 368 -41.89 -19.82 7.57
C ASP A 368 -41.63 -19.25 6.16
N ALA A 369 -40.88 -19.94 5.31
CA ALA A 369 -40.64 -19.54 3.91
C ALA A 369 -41.84 -19.83 2.97
N ALA A 370 -42.99 -20.21 3.50
CA ALA A 370 -44.18 -20.56 2.71
C ALA A 370 -45.07 -19.35 2.35
N HIS A 371 -44.79 -18.14 2.84
CA HIS A 371 -45.56 -16.95 2.48
C HIS A 371 -44.64 -15.76 2.24
N GLU A 372 -44.37 -15.41 0.96
CA GLU A 372 -44.18 -14.03 0.48
C GLU A 372 -43.78 -14.01 -1.02
N GLY A 373 -44.69 -13.50 -1.88
CA GLY A 373 -44.44 -12.88 -3.20
C GLY A 373 -43.86 -13.75 -4.35
N PRO A 374 -44.28 -13.53 -5.62
CA PRO A 374 -43.81 -14.33 -6.74
C PRO A 374 -42.35 -13.95 -7.13
N GLY A 375 -41.44 -14.92 -7.09
CA GLY A 375 -40.26 -14.98 -7.97
C GLY A 375 -39.05 -14.06 -7.74
N THR A 376 -39.10 -13.08 -6.83
CA THR A 376 -38.00 -12.09 -6.65
C THR A 376 -36.88 -12.61 -5.75
N VAL A 377 -37.18 -13.35 -4.68
CA VAL A 377 -36.17 -13.98 -3.81
C VAL A 377 -36.07 -15.45 -4.18
N VAL A 378 -34.92 -15.85 -4.74
CA VAL A 378 -34.68 -17.22 -5.28
C VAL A 378 -34.32 -18.19 -4.16
N PHE A 379 -33.53 -17.75 -3.19
CA PHE A 379 -33.19 -18.56 -2.02
C PHE A 379 -32.80 -17.68 -0.83
N ARG A 380 -33.00 -18.18 0.38
CA ARG A 380 -32.40 -17.67 1.61
C ARG A 380 -31.61 -18.81 2.25
N ARG A 381 -30.32 -18.59 2.53
CA ARG A 381 -29.43 -19.59 3.13
C ARG A 381 -28.45 -18.91 4.07
N ARG A 382 -28.63 -19.12 5.38
CA ARG A 382 -27.83 -18.50 6.44
C ARG A 382 -27.81 -16.97 6.27
N HIS A 383 -26.63 -16.36 6.30
CA HIS A 383 -26.39 -14.94 6.09
C HIS A 383 -26.46 -14.48 4.61
N ARG A 384 -27.02 -15.27 3.70
CA ARG A 384 -27.07 -14.98 2.25
C ARG A 384 -28.47 -15.12 1.68
N ALA A 385 -28.84 -14.21 0.79
CA ALA A 385 -30.05 -14.30 -0.03
C ALA A 385 -29.70 -14.19 -1.51
N GLY A 386 -30.31 -15.05 -2.33
CA GLY A 386 -30.30 -14.95 -3.78
C GLY A 386 -31.52 -14.18 -4.26
N ILE A 387 -31.30 -13.19 -5.10
CA ILE A 387 -32.33 -12.29 -5.62
C ILE A 387 -32.30 -12.36 -7.14
N ARG A 388 -33.48 -12.36 -7.74
CA ARG A 388 -33.70 -12.23 -9.17
C ARG A 388 -34.20 -10.82 -9.44
N MET A 389 -33.46 -10.08 -10.25
CA MET A 389 -33.86 -8.75 -10.72
C MET A 389 -34.05 -8.78 -12.23
N GLU A 390 -35.12 -8.17 -12.71
CA GLU A 390 -35.44 -8.01 -14.12
C GLU A 390 -34.92 -6.66 -14.60
N VAL A 391 -34.20 -6.72 -15.71
CA VAL A 391 -33.39 -5.62 -16.20
C VAL A 391 -33.58 -5.51 -17.71
N LYS A 392 -33.76 -4.28 -18.21
CA LYS A 392 -33.91 -3.97 -19.63
C LYS A 392 -32.75 -3.10 -20.08
N CYS A 393 -32.10 -3.48 -21.17
CA CYS A 393 -31.04 -2.67 -21.79
C CYS A 393 -31.65 -1.80 -22.90
N GLU A 394 -31.46 -0.49 -22.83
CA GLU A 394 -31.83 0.43 -23.91
C GLU A 394 -30.82 0.36 -25.06
N ALA A 395 -31.30 0.49 -26.30
CA ALA A 395 -30.48 0.42 -27.51
C ALA A 395 -29.66 1.72 -27.65
N GLY A 396 -28.39 1.69 -27.27
CA GLY A 396 -27.54 2.88 -27.29
C GLY A 396 -26.08 2.61 -26.94
N SER A 397 -25.29 2.27 -27.97
CA SER A 397 -23.81 2.25 -28.02
C SER A 397 -23.07 1.14 -27.25
N ASN A 398 -22.01 0.64 -27.89
CA ASN A 398 -21.11 -0.47 -27.51
C ASN A 398 -20.35 -0.34 -26.16
N SER A 399 -20.89 0.38 -25.18
CA SER A 399 -20.28 0.57 -23.86
C SER A 399 -20.90 -0.35 -22.81
N LYS A 400 -20.01 -1.06 -22.09
CA LYS A 400 -20.21 -1.89 -20.89
C LYS A 400 -21.62 -1.80 -20.27
N SER A 401 -22.37 -2.91 -20.30
CA SER A 401 -23.68 -3.04 -19.65
C SER A 401 -23.51 -2.95 -18.12
N VAL A 402 -23.77 -1.78 -17.57
CA VAL A 402 -23.61 -1.48 -16.14
C VAL A 402 -24.98 -1.21 -15.53
N LEU A 403 -25.29 -1.95 -14.48
CA LEU A 403 -26.48 -1.77 -13.65
C LEU A 403 -26.12 -0.95 -12.40
N PHE A 404 -26.90 0.07 -12.10
CA PHE A 404 -26.79 0.85 -10.86
C PHE A 404 -27.94 0.51 -9.90
N LEU A 405 -27.59 0.26 -8.65
CA LEU A 405 -28.53 -0.04 -7.57
C LEU A 405 -28.26 0.89 -6.39
N LEU A 406 -29.33 1.37 -5.76
CA LEU A 406 -29.26 2.07 -4.48
C LEU A 406 -29.56 1.07 -3.36
N VAL A 407 -28.54 0.76 -2.56
CA VAL A 407 -28.62 -0.18 -1.45
C VAL A 407 -28.78 0.59 -0.16
N LYS A 408 -29.98 0.55 0.40
CA LYS A 408 -30.24 0.99 1.76
C LYS A 408 -30.00 -0.15 2.72
N TYR A 409 -29.29 0.09 3.80
CA TYR A 409 -29.03 -0.90 4.82
C TYR A 409 -29.08 -0.28 6.22
N LYS A 410 -29.52 -1.08 7.17
CA LYS A 410 -29.58 -0.75 8.59
C LYS A 410 -28.86 -1.85 9.37
N ASN A 411 -27.86 -1.45 10.14
CA ASN A 411 -27.02 -2.37 10.90
C ASN A 411 -26.59 -1.71 12.23
N GLU A 412 -26.87 -2.37 13.35
CA GLU A 412 -26.60 -1.88 14.71
C GLU A 412 -25.12 -1.54 14.95
N GLN A 413 -24.20 -2.28 14.31
CA GLN A 413 -22.76 -2.06 14.48
C GLN A 413 -22.23 -0.80 13.78
N CYS A 414 -23.06 -0.13 12.99
CA CYS A 414 -22.67 1.09 12.29
C CYS A 414 -22.40 2.29 13.21
N PHE A 415 -22.82 2.22 14.48
CA PHE A 415 -22.77 3.33 15.44
C PHE A 415 -21.91 2.97 16.65
N MET A 416 -21.25 3.97 17.24
CA MET A 416 -20.45 3.79 18.47
C MET A 416 -21.29 3.89 19.74
N HIS A 417 -22.42 4.62 19.71
CA HIS A 417 -23.30 4.81 20.85
C HIS A 417 -24.47 3.81 20.79
N LEU A 418 -24.62 3.01 21.85
CA LEU A 418 -25.71 2.04 22.01
C LEU A 418 -27.09 2.70 22.25
N SER A 419 -27.12 4.02 22.42
CA SER A 419 -28.32 4.81 22.72
C SER A 419 -29.05 5.33 21.50
N ASP A 420 -28.41 5.32 20.33
CA ASP A 420 -28.97 5.86 19.09
C ASP A 420 -29.63 4.73 18.30
N GLU A 421 -30.88 4.94 17.87
CA GLU A 421 -31.53 3.97 17.00
C GLU A 421 -30.71 3.80 15.70
N PRO A 422 -30.65 2.59 15.12
CA PRO A 422 -29.82 2.39 13.94
C PRO A 422 -30.45 3.13 12.75
N ASP A 423 -29.78 4.17 12.26
CA ASP A 423 -30.24 4.91 11.08
C ASP A 423 -30.05 4.11 9.80
N TRP A 424 -30.96 4.32 8.86
CA TRP A 424 -30.84 3.83 7.49
C TRP A 424 -29.71 4.54 6.76
N LYS A 425 -28.78 3.75 6.21
CA LYS A 425 -27.70 4.26 5.35
C LYS A 425 -27.91 3.81 3.92
N SER A 426 -27.52 4.65 2.97
CA SER A 426 -27.63 4.35 1.54
C SER A 426 -26.28 4.40 0.86
N VAL A 427 -26.00 3.41 0.01
CA VAL A 427 -24.80 3.36 -0.83
C VAL A 427 -25.21 2.97 -2.24
N ARG A 428 -24.68 3.68 -3.24
CA ARG A 428 -24.85 3.30 -4.65
C ARG A 428 -23.87 2.17 -4.98
N VAL A 429 -24.35 1.19 -5.72
CA VAL A 429 -23.60 0.03 -6.17
C VAL A 429 -23.68 -0.05 -7.68
N GLN A 430 -22.53 -0.24 -8.30
CA GLN A 430 -22.35 -0.40 -9.74
C GLN A 430 -21.99 -1.85 -10.03
N ILE A 431 -22.74 -2.50 -10.91
CA ILE A 431 -22.55 -3.90 -11.28
C ILE A 431 -22.28 -3.97 -12.78
N ALA A 432 -21.06 -4.39 -13.14
CA ALA A 432 -20.73 -4.71 -14.52
C ALA A 432 -21.27 -6.11 -14.86
N LEU A 433 -22.25 -6.16 -15.77
CA LEU A 433 -22.93 -7.40 -16.15
C LEU A 433 -22.11 -8.21 -17.19
N THR A 434 -21.38 -7.52 -18.06
CA THR A 434 -20.46 -8.13 -19.03
C THR A 434 -19.01 -8.14 -18.50
N PRO A 435 -18.22 -9.21 -18.78
CA PRO A 435 -16.81 -9.23 -18.43
C PRO A 435 -16.07 -8.04 -19.06
N CYS A 436 -15.33 -7.29 -18.26
CA CYS A 436 -14.41 -6.29 -18.76
C CYS A 436 -13.23 -7.02 -19.43
N SER A 437 -13.27 -7.20 -20.74
CA SER A 437 -12.06 -7.48 -21.51
C SER A 437 -11.16 -6.23 -21.40
N GLN A 438 -10.09 -6.36 -20.63
CA GLN A 438 -9.03 -5.35 -20.41
C GLN A 438 -9.44 -4.11 -19.61
N VAL A 439 -8.95 -4.00 -18.37
CA VAL A 439 -8.29 -2.75 -17.93
C VAL A 439 -7.01 -3.13 -17.19
N ILE A 440 -5.94 -2.70 -17.82
CA ILE A 440 -4.56 -2.62 -17.37
C ILE A 440 -4.53 -2.05 -15.94
N CYS A 441 -3.85 -2.76 -15.03
CA CYS A 441 -3.43 -2.19 -13.75
C CYS A 441 -2.58 -0.95 -14.01
N SER A 442 -3.17 0.23 -13.86
CA SER A 442 -2.42 1.42 -13.48
C SER A 442 -2.90 1.78 -12.08
N TYR A 443 -2.18 1.27 -11.07
CA TYR A 443 -1.74 1.94 -9.84
C TYR A 443 -0.90 0.98 -9.00
#